data_AF-A0A7S3WXR5-F1
#
_entry.id   AF-A0A7S3WXR5-F1
#
_cell.length_a   1.000
_cell.length_b   1.000
_cell.length_c   1.000
_cell.angle_alpha   90.00
_cell.angle_beta   90.00
_cell.angle_gamma   90.00
#
_symmetry.space_group_name_H-M   'P 1'
#
loop_
_entity.id
_entity.type
_entity.pdbx_description
1 polymer ?
#
loop_
_entity_poly.entity_id
_entity_poly.type
_entity_poly.pdbx_seq_one_letter_code
_entity_poly.pdbx_strand_id
1 'polypeptide(L)'
;GSDSSAACESCPAGTASATQGAKNSDKCAPCRPGTVAATAGLSECASCGGGTYQNDTGATNCRDCEPGHFCAEGASAALPCEAGSYSNKTNLDSAGGCEDCPEGHACTTGIVTPVACRAGTFAFGSRNAVCKPCRAGTYRNAIGADRCLPCGRGSFCPIGASLELPAACELGTYPNATDSDGLPDCLPCTSGSFCPGGAAPPTRCAPGTFASSAKQSVCKICAAGTYQHEMGATRCRDCDGGHYCTEGVSAPLPCPHPLGSGRGSVTCSVCKRDYYLLDSSAEPADIFENPTRHCKRCPPDADCSARGTTLETLGVPPGFWRASNLTTELHKCVASDHCSGSGPVAEVSRLRLAASGSDDRIDAAAREGCNAGHTGPRCEWCKSQSGYFDRAQRGCVDCPVASMRLFNLAGVVLAVAATGALFYLAITRVAIFGRAGARTAHRLTHIEVRVGFQPKLKVLISFYQIAGTLGPVYGVRLHE
;
A
#
# COMPACT_ATOMS: atom_id res chain seq x y z
N GLY A 1 -128.07 24.55 -31.35
CA GLY A 1 -126.74 23.95 -31.47
C GLY A 1 -125.72 25.03 -31.25
N SER A 2 -124.81 24.83 -30.30
CA SER A 2 -123.58 25.59 -30.18
C SER A 2 -122.57 24.70 -29.46
N ASP A 3 -121.72 24.04 -30.24
CA ASP A 3 -120.52 23.34 -29.79
C ASP A 3 -119.55 24.38 -29.23
N SER A 4 -119.26 24.30 -27.92
CA SER A 4 -118.10 24.96 -27.32
C SER A 4 -117.07 23.87 -27.02
N SER A 5 -116.27 23.49 -28.02
CA SER A 5 -115.09 22.67 -27.79
C SER A 5 -114.08 23.49 -26.98
N ALA A 6 -114.05 23.30 -25.66
CA ALA A 6 -112.98 23.83 -24.84
C ALA A 6 -111.67 23.18 -25.32
N ALA A 7 -110.87 23.94 -26.09
CA ALA A 7 -109.58 23.48 -26.57
C ALA A 7 -108.68 23.19 -25.35
N CYS A 8 -108.18 21.97 -25.25
CA CYS A 8 -107.19 21.61 -24.24
C CYS A 8 -105.86 22.25 -24.62
N GLU A 9 -105.20 22.92 -23.68
CA GLU A 9 -103.87 23.51 -23.90
C GLU A 9 -102.81 22.47 -23.53
N SER A 10 -101.94 22.13 -24.49
CA SER A 10 -100.87 21.16 -24.27
C SER A 10 -99.72 21.79 -23.46
N CYS A 11 -99.15 21.04 -22.52
CA CYS A 11 -97.95 21.49 -21.81
C CYS A 11 -96.81 21.79 -22.80
N PRO A 12 -96.10 22.92 -22.67
CA PRO A 12 -94.97 23.21 -23.54
C PRO A 12 -93.83 22.19 -23.35
N ALA A 13 -92.96 22.08 -24.35
CA ALA A 13 -91.76 21.24 -24.26
C ALA A 13 -90.93 21.60 -23.01
N GLY A 14 -90.32 20.61 -22.38
CA GLY A 14 -89.67 20.75 -21.08
C GLY A 14 -90.61 20.61 -19.86
N THR A 15 -91.92 20.50 -20.07
CA THR A 15 -92.90 20.31 -18.98
C THR A 15 -93.85 19.14 -19.26
N ALA A 16 -94.35 18.50 -18.21
CA ALA A 16 -95.32 17.41 -18.31
C ALA A 16 -96.44 17.54 -17.28
N SER A 17 -97.60 16.94 -17.56
CA SER A 17 -98.74 16.94 -16.64
C SER A 17 -99.58 15.67 -16.76
N ALA A 18 -99.77 14.96 -15.65
CA ALA A 18 -100.61 13.76 -15.60
C ALA A 18 -102.12 14.08 -15.65
N THR A 19 -102.52 15.36 -15.57
CA THR A 19 -103.93 15.77 -15.63
C THR A 19 -104.48 15.80 -17.05
N GLN A 20 -105.33 14.83 -17.39
CA GLN A 20 -106.05 14.78 -18.66
C GLN A 20 -107.08 15.93 -18.75
N GLY A 21 -107.03 16.73 -19.83
CA GLY A 21 -107.98 17.82 -20.08
C GLY A 21 -107.66 19.15 -19.39
N ALA A 22 -106.38 19.44 -19.13
CA ALA A 22 -105.95 20.72 -18.58
C ALA A 22 -106.37 21.90 -19.48
N LYS A 23 -106.94 22.93 -18.86
CA LYS A 23 -107.43 24.15 -19.53
C LYS A 23 -106.42 25.31 -19.51
N ASN A 24 -105.28 25.13 -18.83
CA ASN A 24 -104.19 26.10 -18.68
C ASN A 24 -102.85 25.40 -18.42
N SER A 25 -101.74 26.05 -18.80
CA SER A 25 -100.36 25.57 -18.60
C SER A 25 -99.88 25.54 -17.15
N ASP A 26 -100.64 26.07 -16.20
CA ASP A 26 -100.25 26.17 -14.77
C ASP A 26 -100.13 24.81 -14.07
N LYS A 27 -100.66 23.75 -14.67
CA LYS A 27 -100.57 22.36 -14.18
C LYS A 27 -99.37 21.60 -14.76
N CYS A 28 -98.57 22.24 -15.59
CA CYS A 28 -97.38 21.64 -16.20
C CYS A 28 -96.18 21.79 -15.28
N ALA A 29 -95.63 20.67 -14.81
CA ALA A 29 -94.43 20.68 -14.00
C ALA A 29 -93.19 20.57 -14.90
N PRO A 30 -92.12 21.34 -14.65
CA PRO A 30 -90.87 21.16 -15.39
C PRO A 30 -90.29 19.78 -15.12
N CYS A 31 -89.70 19.18 -16.15
CA CYS A 31 -89.02 17.90 -16.01
C CYS A 31 -87.86 18.01 -15.02
N ARG A 32 -87.73 17.00 -14.15
CA ARG A 32 -86.64 16.95 -13.17
C ARG A 32 -85.34 16.51 -13.86
N PRO A 33 -84.16 16.81 -13.29
CA PRO A 33 -82.90 16.27 -13.80
C PRO A 33 -82.97 14.75 -13.98
N GLY A 34 -82.41 14.25 -15.08
CA GLY A 34 -82.54 12.86 -15.55
C GLY A 34 -83.75 12.58 -16.43
N THR A 35 -84.66 13.54 -16.62
CA THR A 35 -85.85 13.41 -17.47
C THR A 35 -86.02 14.59 -18.42
N VAL A 36 -86.66 14.37 -19.57
CA VAL A 36 -86.86 15.37 -20.63
C VAL A 36 -88.26 15.31 -21.22
N ALA A 37 -88.71 16.42 -21.78
CA ALA A 37 -89.94 16.50 -22.56
C ALA A 37 -89.65 17.14 -23.93
N ALA A 38 -89.29 16.30 -24.91
CA ALA A 38 -88.89 16.74 -26.25
C ALA A 38 -90.04 17.40 -27.03
N THR A 39 -91.27 16.95 -26.79
CA THR A 39 -92.48 17.44 -27.46
C THR A 39 -93.47 17.99 -26.46
N ALA A 40 -94.29 18.95 -26.90
CA ALA A 40 -95.41 19.46 -26.10
C ALA A 40 -96.48 18.38 -25.88
N GLY A 41 -97.23 18.50 -24.78
CA GLY A 41 -98.37 17.64 -24.47
C GLY A 41 -98.05 16.29 -23.83
N LEU A 42 -96.83 16.11 -23.30
CA LEU A 42 -96.45 14.88 -22.59
C LEU A 42 -97.17 14.75 -21.24
N SER A 43 -97.69 13.56 -20.97
CA SER A 43 -98.32 13.23 -19.69
C SER A 43 -97.29 12.98 -18.58
N GLU A 44 -96.08 12.57 -18.95
CA GLU A 44 -94.94 12.29 -18.07
C GLU A 44 -93.63 12.63 -18.78
N CYS A 45 -92.62 13.07 -18.04
CA CYS A 45 -91.29 13.31 -18.60
C CYS A 45 -90.59 11.97 -18.88
N ALA A 46 -89.95 11.84 -20.03
CA ALA A 46 -89.22 10.64 -20.40
C ALA A 46 -87.84 10.63 -19.73
N SER A 47 -87.43 9.51 -19.13
CA SER A 47 -86.07 9.33 -18.61
C SER A 47 -85.05 9.39 -19.74
N CYS A 48 -83.89 9.98 -19.46
CA CYS A 48 -82.75 9.86 -20.36
C CYS A 48 -82.32 8.39 -20.45
N GLY A 49 -82.19 7.87 -21.68
CA GLY A 49 -81.73 6.51 -21.91
C GLY A 49 -80.28 6.31 -21.45
N GLY A 50 -79.90 5.07 -21.17
CA GLY A 50 -78.51 4.72 -20.82
C GLY A 50 -77.52 5.30 -21.84
N GLY A 51 -76.41 5.85 -21.34
CA GLY A 51 -75.44 6.59 -22.15
C GLY A 51 -75.77 8.07 -22.34
N THR A 52 -76.87 8.57 -21.78
CA THR A 52 -77.23 10.00 -21.80
C THR A 52 -77.63 10.48 -20.41
N TYR A 53 -77.52 11.78 -20.15
CA TYR A 53 -77.89 12.39 -18.88
C TYR A 53 -78.49 13.79 -19.06
N GLN A 54 -79.12 14.32 -18.01
CA GLN A 54 -79.57 15.71 -18.01
C GLN A 54 -79.54 16.31 -16.61
N ASN A 55 -78.79 17.39 -16.43
CA ASN A 55 -78.63 18.07 -15.14
C ASN A 55 -79.58 19.28 -14.96
N ASP A 56 -80.11 19.82 -16.06
CA ASP A 56 -81.00 20.98 -16.03
C ASP A 56 -82.46 20.56 -15.79
N THR A 57 -83.20 21.39 -15.04
CA THR A 57 -84.66 21.29 -14.94
C THR A 57 -85.33 21.83 -16.20
N GLY A 58 -86.41 21.18 -16.63
CA GLY A 58 -87.21 21.63 -17.78
C GLY A 58 -86.54 21.42 -19.14
N ALA A 59 -85.60 20.50 -19.24
CA ALA A 59 -84.87 20.23 -20.48
C ALA A 59 -85.72 19.48 -21.53
N THR A 60 -85.42 19.74 -22.80
CA THR A 60 -86.10 19.12 -23.95
C THR A 60 -85.34 17.94 -24.55
N ASN A 61 -84.02 17.87 -24.36
CA ASN A 61 -83.15 16.82 -24.90
C ASN A 61 -82.16 16.33 -23.84
N CYS A 62 -81.74 15.07 -23.93
CA CYS A 62 -80.66 14.53 -23.09
C CYS A 62 -79.29 14.89 -23.71
N ARG A 63 -78.27 14.96 -22.86
CA ARG A 63 -76.87 15.17 -23.25
C ARG A 63 -76.15 13.83 -23.30
N ASP A 64 -75.27 13.67 -24.28
CA ASP A 64 -74.42 12.49 -24.43
C ASP A 64 -73.45 12.36 -23.25
N CYS A 65 -73.22 11.12 -22.81
CA CYS A 65 -72.23 10.87 -21.76
C CYS A 65 -70.82 11.04 -22.33
N GLU A 66 -70.05 11.96 -21.75
CA GLU A 66 -68.71 12.28 -22.21
C GLU A 66 -67.71 11.14 -21.93
N PRO A 67 -66.61 11.02 -22.71
CA PRO A 67 -65.56 10.04 -22.42
C PRO A 67 -65.01 10.17 -20.99
N GLY A 68 -64.56 9.05 -20.44
CA GLY A 68 -64.15 8.96 -19.04
C GLY A 68 -65.31 8.88 -18.04
N HIS A 69 -66.57 8.94 -18.50
CA HIS A 69 -67.76 8.87 -17.66
C HIS A 69 -68.76 7.83 -18.17
N PHE A 70 -69.69 7.44 -17.30
CA PHE A 70 -70.85 6.60 -17.60
C PHE A 70 -72.13 7.23 -17.03
N CYS A 71 -73.24 6.96 -17.71
CA CYS A 71 -74.54 7.54 -17.42
C CYS A 71 -75.59 6.42 -17.44
N ALA A 72 -76.02 5.99 -16.26
CA ALA A 72 -77.11 5.04 -16.12
C ALA A 72 -78.43 5.62 -16.63
N GLU A 73 -79.41 4.77 -16.90
CA GLU A 73 -80.75 5.21 -17.28
C GLU A 73 -81.34 6.15 -16.21
N GLY A 74 -81.87 7.30 -16.65
CA GLY A 74 -82.37 8.36 -15.76
C GLY A 74 -81.27 9.15 -15.03
N ALA A 75 -80.02 9.09 -15.46
CA ALA A 75 -78.93 9.82 -14.83
C ALA A 75 -79.12 11.34 -14.90
N SER A 76 -79.01 12.01 -13.76
CA SER A 76 -79.00 13.48 -13.66
C SER A 76 -77.60 14.08 -13.81
N ALA A 77 -76.55 13.25 -13.80
CA ALA A 77 -75.16 13.65 -13.95
C ALA A 77 -74.34 12.49 -14.54
N ALA A 78 -73.29 12.82 -15.28
CA ALA A 78 -72.29 11.86 -15.72
C ALA A 78 -71.40 11.45 -14.55
N LEU A 79 -71.25 10.14 -14.30
CA LEU A 79 -70.41 9.60 -13.24
C LEU A 79 -69.05 9.18 -13.82
N PRO A 80 -67.92 9.60 -13.26
CA PRO A 80 -66.62 9.25 -13.81
C PRO A 80 -66.33 7.76 -13.62
N CYS A 81 -65.58 7.17 -14.57
CA CYS A 81 -64.92 5.89 -14.36
C CYS A 81 -64.03 5.97 -13.12
N GLU A 82 -64.13 4.96 -12.25
CA GLU A 82 -63.38 4.93 -11.00
C GLU A 82 -61.87 4.84 -11.25
N ALA A 83 -61.07 5.30 -10.28
CA ALA A 83 -59.62 5.19 -10.37
C ALA A 83 -59.19 3.73 -10.58
N GLY A 84 -58.24 3.50 -11.49
CA GLY A 84 -57.89 2.17 -12.00
C GLY A 84 -58.74 1.72 -13.19
N SER A 85 -59.64 2.55 -13.71
CA SER A 85 -60.32 2.32 -14.97
C SER A 85 -60.33 3.58 -15.83
N TYR A 86 -60.58 3.42 -17.12
CA TYR A 86 -60.65 4.52 -18.08
C TYR A 86 -61.70 4.22 -19.15
N SER A 87 -62.11 5.24 -19.91
CA SER A 87 -62.94 5.02 -21.10
C SER A 87 -62.70 6.13 -22.11
N ASN A 88 -62.43 5.76 -23.37
CA ASN A 88 -62.38 6.70 -24.48
C ASN A 88 -63.70 6.74 -25.28
N LYS A 89 -64.73 6.00 -24.84
CA LYS A 89 -66.02 5.88 -25.53
C LYS A 89 -67.00 6.95 -25.03
N THR A 90 -67.76 7.52 -25.95
CA THR A 90 -68.96 8.33 -25.65
C THR A 90 -70.15 7.42 -25.39
N ASN A 91 -71.16 7.93 -24.68
CA ASN A 91 -72.44 7.26 -24.43
C ASN A 91 -72.33 5.93 -23.67
N LEU A 92 -71.41 5.87 -22.70
CA LEU A 92 -71.28 4.71 -21.82
C LEU A 92 -72.46 4.66 -20.83
N ASP A 93 -73.15 3.54 -20.75
CA ASP A 93 -74.39 3.39 -19.97
C ASP A 93 -74.18 2.85 -18.54
N SER A 94 -73.01 2.29 -18.25
CA SER A 94 -72.74 1.58 -17.01
C SER A 94 -71.27 1.57 -16.64
N ALA A 95 -70.98 1.45 -15.35
CA ALA A 95 -69.60 1.38 -14.83
C ALA A 95 -68.81 0.17 -15.38
N GLY A 96 -69.50 -0.92 -15.71
CA GLY A 96 -68.88 -2.10 -16.33
C GLY A 96 -68.38 -1.87 -17.75
N GLY A 97 -68.76 -0.74 -18.37
CA GLY A 97 -68.22 -0.30 -19.65
C GLY A 97 -66.86 0.39 -19.57
N CYS A 98 -66.40 0.74 -18.35
CA CYS A 98 -65.06 1.29 -18.14
C CYS A 98 -64.02 0.16 -18.28
N GLU A 99 -62.95 0.42 -19.03
CA GLU A 99 -61.88 -0.54 -19.26
C GLU A 99 -60.87 -0.49 -18.10
N ASP A 100 -60.40 -1.65 -17.67
CA ASP A 100 -59.37 -1.76 -16.64
C ASP A 100 -58.08 -1.07 -17.09
N CYS A 101 -57.45 -0.32 -16.19
CA CYS A 101 -56.17 0.30 -16.49
C CYS A 101 -55.11 -0.76 -16.80
N PRO A 102 -54.43 -0.70 -17.96
CA PRO A 102 -53.43 -1.69 -18.34
C PRO A 102 -52.20 -1.64 -17.44
N GLU A 103 -51.44 -2.73 -17.41
CA GLU A 103 -50.17 -2.77 -16.68
C GLU A 103 -49.18 -1.72 -17.20
N GLY A 104 -48.31 -1.23 -16.31
CA GLY A 104 -47.38 -0.15 -16.62
C GLY A 104 -48.03 1.23 -16.79
N HIS A 105 -49.33 1.37 -16.55
CA HIS A 105 -50.05 2.64 -16.64
C HIS A 105 -50.78 2.97 -15.34
N ALA A 106 -51.12 4.25 -15.19
CA ALA A 106 -51.98 4.76 -14.14
C ALA A 106 -53.19 5.47 -14.72
N CYS A 107 -54.35 5.21 -14.12
CA CYS A 107 -55.62 5.79 -14.53
C CYS A 107 -56.28 6.46 -13.33
N THR A 108 -56.24 7.79 -13.30
CA THR A 108 -56.98 8.57 -12.30
C THR A 108 -58.48 8.57 -12.63
N THR A 109 -59.32 8.90 -11.65
CA THR A 109 -60.77 9.01 -11.84
C THR A 109 -61.12 9.90 -13.05
N GLY A 110 -62.01 9.42 -13.92
CA GLY A 110 -62.48 10.16 -15.08
C GLY A 110 -61.49 10.28 -16.24
N ILE A 111 -60.39 9.51 -16.24
CA ILE A 111 -59.40 9.61 -17.31
C ILE A 111 -59.88 8.94 -18.60
N VAL A 112 -59.53 9.53 -19.74
CA VAL A 112 -59.90 9.04 -21.07
C VAL A 112 -58.84 8.13 -21.70
N THR A 113 -57.58 8.30 -21.31
CA THR A 113 -56.43 7.55 -21.84
C THR A 113 -55.47 7.20 -20.71
N PRO A 114 -55.03 5.94 -20.57
CA PRO A 114 -54.08 5.55 -19.55
C PRO A 114 -52.75 6.32 -19.65
N VAL A 115 -52.18 6.72 -18.51
CA VAL A 115 -50.90 7.42 -18.45
C VAL A 115 -49.78 6.43 -18.16
N ALA A 116 -48.84 6.27 -19.09
CA ALA A 116 -47.70 5.38 -18.90
C ALA A 116 -46.82 5.83 -17.74
N CYS A 117 -46.37 4.88 -16.92
CA CYS A 117 -45.47 5.17 -15.82
C CYS A 117 -44.13 5.71 -16.32
N ARG A 118 -43.72 6.87 -15.83
CA ARG A 118 -42.41 7.46 -16.16
C ARG A 118 -41.27 6.59 -15.64
N ALA A 119 -40.07 6.80 -16.19
CA ALA A 119 -38.86 6.15 -15.66
C ALA A 119 -38.72 6.43 -14.15
N GLY A 120 -38.33 5.41 -13.39
CA GLY A 120 -38.30 5.41 -11.93
C GLY A 120 -39.63 5.07 -11.24
N THR A 121 -40.73 4.89 -11.99
CA THR A 121 -42.00 4.40 -11.45
C THR A 121 -42.51 3.17 -12.21
N PHE A 122 -43.44 2.43 -11.60
CA PHE A 122 -44.02 1.23 -12.16
C PHE A 122 -45.47 1.03 -11.70
N ALA A 123 -46.24 0.23 -12.44
CA ALA A 123 -47.59 -0.19 -12.08
C ALA A 123 -47.75 -1.68 -12.38
N PHE A 124 -47.75 -2.50 -11.32
CA PHE A 124 -47.86 -3.95 -11.43
C PHE A 124 -49.33 -4.39 -11.53
N GLY A 125 -49.65 -5.25 -12.51
CA GLY A 125 -51.00 -5.74 -12.74
C GLY A 125 -51.94 -4.70 -13.35
N SER A 126 -53.24 -5.03 -13.43
CA SER A 126 -54.28 -4.12 -13.91
C SER A 126 -54.87 -3.26 -12.79
N ARG A 127 -55.67 -2.27 -13.18
CA ARG A 127 -56.44 -1.39 -12.28
C ARG A 127 -55.61 -0.48 -11.37
N ASN A 128 -54.46 -0.04 -11.85
CA ASN A 128 -53.61 0.90 -11.12
C ASN A 128 -54.12 2.34 -11.24
N ALA A 129 -54.43 2.96 -10.10
CA ALA A 129 -54.80 4.38 -10.03
C ALA A 129 -53.60 5.33 -10.19
N VAL A 130 -52.44 4.91 -9.69
CA VAL A 130 -51.21 5.72 -9.60
C VAL A 130 -49.99 4.85 -9.84
N CYS A 131 -48.98 5.38 -10.53
CA CYS A 131 -47.67 4.74 -10.67
C CYS A 131 -46.88 4.84 -9.37
N LYS A 132 -46.37 3.71 -8.88
CA LYS A 132 -45.57 3.65 -7.65
C LYS A 132 -44.10 3.87 -7.96
N PRO A 133 -43.34 4.61 -7.13
CA PRO A 133 -41.90 4.73 -7.33
C PRO A 133 -41.20 3.39 -7.10
N CYS A 134 -40.09 3.15 -7.81
CA CYS A 134 -39.21 2.06 -7.49
C CYS A 134 -38.67 2.22 -6.06
N ARG A 135 -38.66 1.14 -5.29
CA ARG A 135 -38.09 1.14 -3.94
C ARG A 135 -36.56 1.28 -4.00
N ALA A 136 -35.96 1.68 -2.89
CA ALA A 136 -34.52 1.63 -2.70
C ALA A 136 -33.92 0.27 -3.14
N GLY A 137 -32.76 0.32 -3.80
CA GLY A 137 -32.10 -0.86 -4.38
C GLY A 137 -32.74 -1.38 -5.67
N THR A 138 -33.74 -0.70 -6.21
CA THR A 138 -34.32 -1.01 -7.53
C THR A 138 -34.46 0.23 -8.39
N TYR A 139 -34.39 0.05 -9.71
CA TYR A 139 -34.56 1.14 -10.67
C TYR A 139 -35.36 0.71 -11.88
N ARG A 140 -35.76 1.68 -12.70
CA ARG A 140 -36.32 1.41 -14.01
C ARG A 140 -36.10 2.57 -14.97
N ASN A 141 -35.46 2.30 -16.10
CA ASN A 141 -35.17 3.29 -17.14
C ASN A 141 -36.26 3.38 -18.24
N ALA A 142 -37.14 2.39 -18.33
CA ALA A 142 -38.20 2.36 -19.33
C ALA A 142 -39.48 3.08 -18.86
N ILE A 143 -40.16 3.73 -19.81
CA ILE A 143 -41.53 4.23 -19.64
C ILE A 143 -42.50 3.03 -19.77
N GLY A 144 -43.63 3.07 -19.05
CA GLY A 144 -44.66 2.03 -19.13
C GLY A 144 -44.29 0.74 -18.41
N ALA A 145 -43.50 0.82 -17.33
CA ALA A 145 -42.97 -0.37 -16.67
C ALA A 145 -43.96 -1.01 -15.68
N ASP A 146 -44.03 -2.34 -15.70
CA ASP A 146 -44.83 -3.16 -14.78
C ASP A 146 -44.07 -3.56 -13.51
N ARG A 147 -42.73 -3.48 -13.52
CA ARG A 147 -41.85 -3.82 -12.39
C ARG A 147 -40.53 -3.06 -12.43
N CYS A 148 -39.87 -2.96 -11.28
CA CYS A 148 -38.52 -2.44 -11.16
C CYS A 148 -37.47 -3.56 -11.26
N LEU A 149 -36.27 -3.20 -11.73
CA LEU A 149 -35.10 -4.07 -11.81
C LEU A 149 -34.22 -3.88 -10.58
N PRO A 150 -33.56 -4.94 -10.07
CA PRO A 150 -32.57 -4.79 -9.02
C PRO A 150 -31.38 -3.97 -9.50
N CYS A 151 -30.85 -3.11 -8.63
CA CYS A 151 -29.63 -2.36 -8.88
C CYS A 151 -28.43 -3.33 -8.96
N GLY A 152 -27.55 -3.15 -9.95
CA GLY A 152 -26.31 -3.92 -10.08
C GLY A 152 -25.33 -3.72 -8.91
N ARG A 153 -24.41 -4.67 -8.72
CA ARG A 153 -23.29 -4.52 -7.78
C ARG A 153 -22.42 -3.34 -8.22
N GLY A 154 -21.97 -2.51 -7.28
CA GLY A 154 -21.21 -1.30 -7.61
C GLY A 154 -22.06 -0.05 -7.80
N SER A 155 -23.38 -0.21 -7.85
CA SER A 155 -24.34 0.88 -8.05
C SER A 155 -25.23 1.07 -6.81
N PHE A 156 -25.75 2.28 -6.63
CA PHE A 156 -26.80 2.60 -5.66
C PHE A 156 -28.03 3.17 -6.38
N CYS A 157 -29.21 2.82 -5.89
CA CYS A 157 -30.49 3.23 -6.45
C CYS A 157 -31.38 3.80 -5.33
N PRO A 158 -31.58 5.12 -5.26
CA PRO A 158 -32.53 5.72 -4.31
C PRO A 158 -33.98 5.42 -4.70
N ILE A 159 -34.93 5.78 -3.83
CA ILE A 159 -36.36 5.67 -4.14
C ILE A 159 -36.69 6.48 -5.41
N GLY A 160 -37.36 5.86 -6.36
CA GLY A 160 -37.71 6.47 -7.64
C GLY A 160 -36.56 6.54 -8.65
N ALA A 161 -35.49 5.76 -8.47
CA ALA A 161 -34.35 5.75 -9.39
C ALA A 161 -34.77 5.34 -10.82
N SER A 162 -34.46 6.21 -11.79
CA SER A 162 -34.60 5.93 -13.22
C SER A 162 -33.33 5.35 -13.85
N LEU A 163 -32.20 5.44 -13.17
CA LEU A 163 -30.88 4.97 -13.59
C LEU A 163 -30.10 4.47 -12.37
N GLU A 164 -29.16 3.58 -12.60
CA GLU A 164 -28.14 3.19 -11.62
C GLU A 164 -27.12 4.32 -11.41
N LEU A 165 -26.85 4.68 -10.16
CA LEU A 165 -25.83 5.66 -9.80
C LEU A 165 -24.60 4.93 -9.27
N PRO A 166 -23.35 5.38 -9.54
CA PRO A 166 -22.16 4.74 -9.01
C PRO A 166 -22.11 4.86 -7.49
N ALA A 167 -21.88 3.76 -6.79
CA ALA A 167 -21.72 3.78 -5.34
C ALA A 167 -20.48 4.60 -4.95
N ALA A 168 -20.65 5.50 -3.99
CA ALA A 168 -19.57 6.31 -3.44
C ALA A 168 -19.15 5.75 -2.09
N CYS A 169 -18.30 4.71 -2.10
CA CYS A 169 -17.68 4.19 -0.88
C CYS A 169 -16.36 4.89 -0.58
N GLU A 170 -16.05 5.05 0.72
CA GLU A 170 -14.76 5.59 1.16
C GLU A 170 -13.59 4.68 0.78
N LEU A 171 -12.37 5.22 0.86
CA LEU A 171 -11.15 4.42 0.70
C LEU A 171 -11.12 3.24 1.68
N GLY A 172 -10.75 2.06 1.17
CA GLY A 172 -10.70 0.83 1.94
C GLY A 172 -12.06 0.12 2.10
N THR A 173 -13.15 0.69 1.57
CA THR A 173 -14.45 0.00 1.50
C THR A 173 -14.89 -0.22 0.06
N TYR A 174 -15.86 -1.11 -0.13
CA TYR A 174 -16.44 -1.45 -1.42
C TYR A 174 -17.95 -1.62 -1.29
N PRO A 175 -18.72 -1.36 -2.36
CA PRO A 175 -20.17 -1.51 -2.33
C PRO A 175 -20.57 -2.99 -2.39
N ASN A 176 -21.43 -3.40 -1.46
CA ASN A 176 -22.01 -4.74 -1.45
C ASN A 176 -23.42 -4.76 -2.07
N ALA A 177 -24.36 -4.08 -1.41
CA ALA A 177 -25.74 -3.90 -1.83
C ALA A 177 -26.17 -2.46 -1.55
N THR A 178 -27.37 -2.09 -2.00
CA THR A 178 -28.02 -0.88 -1.51
C THR A 178 -28.73 -1.23 -0.20
N ASP A 179 -28.58 -0.41 0.84
CA ASP A 179 -29.31 -0.60 2.09
C ASP A 179 -30.82 -0.28 1.92
N SER A 180 -31.58 -0.41 3.01
CA SER A 180 -33.02 -0.11 3.02
C SER A 180 -33.37 1.34 2.66
N ASP A 181 -32.42 2.26 2.80
CA ASP A 181 -32.59 3.70 2.58
C ASP A 181 -32.13 4.13 1.18
N GLY A 182 -31.59 3.20 0.38
CA GLY A 182 -31.12 3.49 -0.97
C GLY A 182 -29.70 4.04 -1.00
N LEU A 183 -28.97 3.99 0.12
CA LEU A 183 -27.56 4.34 0.24
C LEU A 183 -26.67 3.12 -0.06
N PRO A 184 -25.43 3.34 -0.52
CA PRO A 184 -24.50 2.23 -0.74
C PRO A 184 -24.08 1.61 0.61
N ASP A 185 -24.40 0.33 0.82
CA ASP A 185 -23.87 -0.47 1.93
C ASP A 185 -22.39 -0.78 1.64
N CYS A 186 -21.52 -0.02 2.29
CA CYS A 186 -20.08 -0.08 2.08
C CYS A 186 -19.43 -1.02 3.11
N LEU A 187 -18.96 -2.18 2.64
CA LEU A 187 -18.25 -3.13 3.47
C LEU A 187 -16.74 -2.85 3.46
N PRO A 188 -16.03 -3.04 4.59
CA PRO A 188 -14.59 -2.96 4.63
C PRO A 188 -13.98 -4.15 3.89
N CYS A 189 -12.87 -3.90 3.20
CA CYS A 189 -12.14 -4.97 2.52
C CYS A 189 -11.36 -5.79 3.52
N THR A 190 -11.35 -7.10 3.34
CA THR A 190 -10.65 -8.03 4.23
C THR A 190 -9.15 -8.01 3.97
N SER A 191 -8.36 -8.49 4.94
CA SER A 191 -6.93 -8.68 4.73
C SER A 191 -6.67 -9.56 3.50
N GLY A 192 -5.55 -9.29 2.83
CA GLY A 192 -5.21 -9.89 1.53
C GLY A 192 -5.78 -9.14 0.32
N SER A 193 -6.72 -8.22 0.50
CA SER A 193 -7.27 -7.39 -0.57
C SER A 193 -7.18 -5.91 -0.26
N PHE A 194 -7.23 -5.08 -1.29
CA PHE A 194 -7.32 -3.63 -1.17
C PHE A 194 -8.53 -3.11 -1.94
N CYS A 195 -9.01 -1.93 -1.52
CA CYS A 195 -10.14 -1.26 -2.15
C CYS A 195 -9.85 0.22 -2.38
N PRO A 196 -9.80 0.66 -3.65
CA PRO A 196 -9.52 2.06 -3.98
C PRO A 196 -10.68 3.00 -3.63
N GLY A 197 -11.78 2.50 -3.04
CA GLY A 197 -13.01 3.24 -2.80
C GLY A 197 -13.89 3.35 -4.05
N GLY A 198 -14.97 4.13 -3.94
CA GLY A 198 -15.96 4.31 -4.99
C GLY A 198 -16.75 3.03 -5.28
N ALA A 199 -16.95 2.74 -6.56
CA ALA A 199 -17.77 1.62 -7.03
C ALA A 199 -16.97 0.32 -7.26
N ALA A 200 -15.65 0.34 -7.04
CA ALA A 200 -14.76 -0.76 -7.42
C ALA A 200 -14.85 -1.94 -6.44
N PRO A 201 -14.85 -3.19 -6.93
CA PRO A 201 -14.82 -4.37 -6.07
C PRO A 201 -13.43 -4.58 -5.43
N PRO A 202 -13.34 -5.41 -4.38
CA PRO A 202 -12.07 -5.75 -3.74
C PRO A 202 -11.11 -6.42 -4.71
N THR A 203 -9.87 -5.93 -4.75
CA THR A 203 -8.82 -6.50 -5.58
C THR A 203 -7.79 -7.19 -4.71
N ARG A 204 -7.46 -8.46 -5.01
CA ARG A 204 -6.43 -9.21 -4.29
C ARG A 204 -5.04 -8.62 -4.55
N CYS A 205 -4.21 -8.56 -3.52
CA CYS A 205 -2.83 -8.10 -3.67
C CYS A 205 -2.05 -9.02 -4.61
N ALA A 206 -1.33 -8.43 -5.56
CA ALA A 206 -0.50 -9.14 -6.51
C ALA A 206 0.76 -9.71 -5.80
N PRO A 207 1.42 -10.74 -6.37
CA PRO A 207 2.70 -11.22 -5.86
C PRO A 207 3.71 -10.06 -5.71
N GLY A 208 4.52 -10.11 -4.64
CA GLY A 208 5.39 -9.02 -4.21
C GLY A 208 4.71 -7.98 -3.32
N THR A 209 3.39 -8.07 -3.12
CA THR A 209 2.61 -7.14 -2.28
C THR A 209 1.69 -7.88 -1.31
N PHE A 210 1.23 -7.20 -0.27
CA PHE A 210 0.37 -7.77 0.77
C PHE A 210 -0.59 -6.73 1.38
N ALA A 211 -1.67 -7.21 1.97
CA ALA A 211 -2.57 -6.40 2.79
C ALA A 211 -2.76 -7.05 4.17
N SER A 212 -2.13 -6.47 5.19
CA SER A 212 -2.15 -6.99 6.56
C SER A 212 -3.44 -6.71 7.30
N SER A 213 -4.18 -5.68 6.89
CA SER A 213 -5.26 -5.10 7.69
C SER A 213 -6.54 -5.01 6.86
N ALA A 214 -7.67 -5.08 7.56
CA ALA A 214 -8.95 -4.73 6.95
C ALA A 214 -8.99 -3.22 6.63
N LYS A 215 -9.86 -2.82 5.70
CA LYS A 215 -10.04 -1.43 5.23
C LYS A 215 -8.78 -0.83 4.56
N GLN A 216 -7.94 -1.66 3.93
CA GLN A 216 -6.76 -1.18 3.21
C GLN A 216 -7.13 -0.62 1.84
N SER A 217 -6.67 0.60 1.54
CA SER A 217 -6.92 1.26 0.25
C SER A 217 -5.87 0.94 -0.82
N VAL A 218 -4.74 0.38 -0.42
CA VAL A 218 -3.63 0.00 -1.29
C VAL A 218 -2.88 -1.19 -0.69
N CYS A 219 -2.36 -2.07 -1.55
CA CYS A 219 -1.45 -3.12 -1.13
C CYS A 219 -0.09 -2.54 -0.76
N LYS A 220 0.49 -3.04 0.33
CA LYS A 220 1.86 -2.70 0.74
C LYS A 220 2.83 -3.57 -0.02
N ILE A 221 3.96 -3.01 -0.43
CA ILE A 221 5.04 -3.74 -1.09
C ILE A 221 5.81 -4.52 -0.03
N CYS A 222 6.25 -5.74 -0.34
CA CYS A 222 7.15 -6.47 0.54
C CYS A 222 8.49 -5.73 0.65
N ALA A 223 8.89 -5.41 1.88
CA ALA A 223 10.16 -4.76 2.16
C ALA A 223 11.34 -5.66 1.75
N ALA A 224 12.50 -5.04 1.48
CA ALA A 224 13.71 -5.78 1.15
C ALA A 224 14.03 -6.84 2.23
N GLY A 225 14.49 -8.00 1.80
CA GLY A 225 14.72 -9.17 2.66
C GLY A 225 13.48 -10.05 2.82
N THR A 226 12.33 -9.63 2.30
CA THR A 226 11.09 -10.42 2.28
C THR A 226 10.52 -10.53 0.86
N TYR A 227 9.70 -11.55 0.61
CA TYR A 227 9.05 -11.79 -0.68
C TYR A 227 7.65 -12.37 -0.49
N GLN A 228 6.86 -12.39 -1.57
CA GLN A 228 5.57 -13.08 -1.57
C GLN A 228 5.15 -13.53 -2.97
N HIS A 229 4.85 -14.82 -3.13
CA HIS A 229 4.43 -15.41 -4.40
C HIS A 229 2.91 -15.56 -4.52
N GLU A 230 2.18 -15.59 -3.41
CA GLU A 230 0.73 -15.81 -3.38
C GLU A 230 -0.05 -14.54 -3.72
N MET A 231 -1.08 -14.68 -4.55
CA MET A 231 -2.09 -13.64 -4.69
C MET A 231 -2.93 -13.55 -3.41
N GLY A 232 -3.21 -12.33 -2.98
CA GLY A 232 -4.06 -12.09 -1.81
C GLY A 232 -3.37 -12.29 -0.47
N ALA A 233 -2.05 -12.16 -0.44
CA ALA A 233 -1.28 -12.40 0.77
C ALA A 233 -1.54 -11.36 1.88
N THR A 234 -1.54 -11.83 3.12
CA THR A 234 -1.70 -10.99 4.32
C THR A 234 -0.38 -10.61 4.98
N ARG A 235 0.71 -11.27 4.61
CA ARG A 235 2.07 -11.03 5.12
C ARG A 235 3.12 -11.43 4.07
N CYS A 236 4.32 -10.87 4.18
CA CYS A 236 5.49 -11.32 3.41
C CYS A 236 6.22 -12.46 4.14
N ARG A 237 7.03 -13.21 3.40
CA ARG A 237 7.87 -14.30 3.91
C ARG A 237 9.33 -13.86 3.86
N ASP A 238 10.13 -14.25 4.84
CA ASP A 238 11.57 -13.96 4.82
C ASP A 238 12.26 -14.66 3.66
N CYS A 239 13.25 -14.01 3.07
CA CYS A 239 14.11 -14.64 2.07
C CYS A 239 14.90 -15.80 2.69
N ASP A 240 14.89 -16.96 2.05
CA ASP A 240 15.66 -18.11 2.52
C ASP A 240 17.16 -17.94 2.25
N GLY A 241 18.01 -18.60 3.06
CA GLY A 241 19.46 -18.52 2.90
C GLY A 241 19.95 -19.03 1.55
N GLY A 242 20.94 -18.37 0.98
CA GLY A 242 21.43 -18.62 -0.39
C GLY A 242 20.66 -17.84 -1.46
N HIS A 243 19.65 -17.07 -1.06
CA HIS A 243 18.92 -16.13 -1.90
C HIS A 243 18.91 -14.73 -1.29
N TYR A 244 18.62 -13.73 -2.11
CA TYR A 244 18.40 -12.35 -1.68
C TYR A 244 17.09 -11.84 -2.26
N CYS A 245 16.48 -10.88 -1.55
CA CYS A 245 15.18 -10.34 -1.92
C CYS A 245 15.27 -8.80 -1.91
N THR A 246 15.08 -8.18 -3.07
CA THR A 246 14.91 -6.72 -3.19
C THR A 246 13.45 -6.34 -2.93
N GLU A 247 13.14 -5.05 -2.82
CA GLU A 247 11.75 -4.62 -2.58
C GLU A 247 10.80 -5.11 -3.67
N GLY A 248 9.63 -5.61 -3.26
CA GLY A 248 8.54 -5.98 -4.15
C GLY A 248 8.74 -7.24 -4.98
N VAL A 249 9.74 -8.07 -4.66
CA VAL A 249 9.94 -9.33 -5.40
C VAL A 249 8.89 -10.37 -5.03
N SER A 250 8.41 -11.09 -6.05
CA SER A 250 7.46 -12.19 -5.87
C SER A 250 8.12 -13.53 -5.55
N ALA A 251 9.43 -13.63 -5.78
CA ALA A 251 10.22 -14.83 -5.55
C ALA A 251 11.66 -14.46 -5.13
N PRO A 252 12.32 -15.31 -4.33
CA PRO A 252 13.69 -15.08 -3.89
C PRO A 252 14.67 -15.23 -5.05
N LEU A 253 15.66 -14.34 -5.15
CA LEU A 253 16.67 -14.34 -6.22
C LEU A 253 17.91 -15.13 -5.77
N PRO A 254 18.43 -16.09 -6.56
CA PRO A 254 19.58 -16.88 -6.15
C PRO A 254 20.86 -16.05 -6.10
N CYS A 255 21.73 -16.30 -5.12
CA CYS A 255 23.02 -15.62 -5.03
C CYS A 255 23.97 -16.05 -6.17
N PRO A 256 24.69 -15.10 -6.81
CA PRO A 256 25.76 -15.40 -7.77
C PRO A 256 26.82 -16.32 -7.15
N HIS A 257 27.35 -17.27 -7.91
CA HIS A 257 28.42 -18.14 -7.39
C HIS A 257 29.76 -17.38 -7.34
N PRO A 258 30.58 -17.47 -6.26
CA PRO A 258 30.46 -18.32 -5.07
C PRO A 258 29.93 -17.62 -3.80
N LEU A 259 28.99 -16.69 -3.94
CA LEU A 259 28.35 -15.98 -2.82
C LEU A 259 27.12 -16.71 -2.27
N GLY A 260 26.89 -16.55 -0.99
CA GLY A 260 25.70 -16.97 -0.27
C GLY A 260 25.19 -15.84 0.62
N SER A 261 24.09 -16.14 1.30
CA SER A 261 23.38 -15.21 2.17
C SER A 261 22.72 -15.95 3.34
N GLY A 262 22.40 -15.20 4.39
CA GLY A 262 21.56 -15.66 5.51
C GLY A 262 20.07 -15.46 5.22
N ARG A 263 19.22 -15.83 6.19
CA ARG A 263 17.77 -15.55 6.14
C ARG A 263 17.52 -14.04 6.18
N GLY A 264 16.55 -13.57 5.40
CA GLY A 264 16.14 -12.16 5.36
C GLY A 264 17.13 -11.24 4.65
N SER A 265 18.03 -11.78 3.84
CA SER A 265 19.10 -10.99 3.24
C SER A 265 18.64 -10.19 2.02
N VAL A 266 19.12 -8.94 1.94
CA VAL A 266 18.86 -8.00 0.85
C VAL A 266 19.92 -8.05 -0.26
N THR A 267 21.07 -8.66 0.03
CA THR A 267 22.22 -8.77 -0.87
C THR A 267 23.01 -10.04 -0.57
N CYS A 268 23.89 -10.45 -1.46
CA CYS A 268 24.81 -11.56 -1.21
C CYS A 268 26.21 -10.99 -1.03
N SER A 269 26.77 -11.11 0.18
CA SER A 269 28.11 -10.59 0.51
C SER A 269 28.98 -11.60 1.24
N VAL A 270 28.48 -12.82 1.44
CA VAL A 270 29.13 -13.85 2.25
C VAL A 270 29.59 -14.97 1.33
N CYS A 271 30.81 -15.46 1.45
CA CYS A 271 31.24 -16.60 0.63
C CYS A 271 30.50 -17.89 1.04
N LYS A 272 30.11 -18.72 0.05
CA LYS A 272 29.56 -20.07 0.29
C LYS A 272 30.62 -20.96 0.98
N ARG A 273 30.19 -22.12 1.47
CA ARG A 273 31.11 -23.19 1.94
C ARG A 273 32.14 -23.51 0.86
N ASP A 274 33.32 -23.94 1.29
CA ASP A 274 34.49 -24.21 0.44
C ASP A 274 35.13 -22.96 -0.20
N TYR A 275 34.70 -21.76 0.22
CA TYR A 275 35.28 -20.48 -0.18
C TYR A 275 35.53 -19.60 1.05
N TYR A 276 36.53 -18.73 0.97
CA TYR A 276 36.82 -17.72 1.99
C TYR A 276 36.89 -16.32 1.38
N LEU A 277 36.53 -15.31 2.17
CA LEU A 277 36.64 -13.90 1.81
C LEU A 277 38.08 -13.43 2.04
N LEU A 278 38.74 -12.96 0.98
CA LEU A 278 40.13 -12.52 1.00
C LEU A 278 40.32 -11.23 1.80
N ASP A 279 39.38 -10.29 1.65
CA ASP A 279 39.40 -8.98 2.29
C ASP A 279 38.08 -8.77 3.04
N SER A 280 38.13 -8.83 4.37
CA SER A 280 36.99 -8.60 5.25
C SER A 280 36.53 -7.14 5.28
N SER A 281 37.33 -6.21 4.75
CA SER A 281 37.03 -4.78 4.68
C SER A 281 36.39 -4.35 3.36
N ALA A 282 36.23 -5.26 2.41
CA ALA A 282 35.63 -4.96 1.12
C ALA A 282 34.13 -4.59 1.25
N GLU A 283 33.72 -3.57 0.50
CA GLU A 283 32.32 -3.12 0.48
C GLU A 283 31.38 -4.21 -0.05
N PRO A 284 30.21 -4.47 0.59
CA PRO A 284 29.27 -5.50 0.17
C PRO A 284 28.82 -5.40 -1.30
N ALA A 285 28.73 -4.18 -1.85
CA ALA A 285 28.36 -3.97 -3.24
C ALA A 285 29.42 -4.47 -4.21
N ASP A 286 30.71 -4.20 -3.94
CA ASP A 286 31.81 -4.69 -4.78
C ASP A 286 32.00 -6.21 -4.65
N ILE A 287 31.77 -6.77 -3.44
CA ILE A 287 31.70 -8.24 -3.26
C ILE A 287 30.62 -8.83 -4.19
N PHE A 288 29.44 -8.22 -4.25
CA PHE A 288 28.32 -8.71 -5.05
C PHE A 288 28.57 -8.59 -6.56
N GLU A 289 29.15 -7.47 -7.01
CA GLU A 289 29.48 -7.23 -8.43
C GLU A 289 30.66 -8.09 -8.92
N ASN A 290 31.67 -8.31 -8.07
CA ASN A 290 32.91 -9.02 -8.40
C ASN A 290 33.17 -10.24 -7.48
N PRO A 291 32.27 -11.24 -7.47
CA PRO A 291 32.27 -12.30 -6.45
C PRO A 291 33.53 -13.18 -6.48
N THR A 292 34.09 -13.45 -7.66
CA THR A 292 35.31 -14.28 -7.82
C THR A 292 36.60 -13.52 -7.49
N ARG A 293 36.57 -12.19 -7.43
CA ARG A 293 37.70 -11.37 -7.01
C ARG A 293 37.89 -11.48 -5.50
N HIS A 294 36.79 -11.48 -4.75
CA HIS A 294 36.81 -11.38 -3.28
C HIS A 294 36.67 -12.74 -2.60
N CYS A 295 35.85 -13.65 -3.14
CA CYS A 295 35.73 -15.02 -2.63
C CYS A 295 36.67 -15.97 -3.38
N LYS A 296 37.64 -16.54 -2.66
CA LYS A 296 38.60 -17.52 -3.19
C LYS A 296 38.29 -18.91 -2.68
N ARG A 297 38.64 -19.93 -3.47
CA ARG A 297 38.43 -21.33 -3.11
C ARG A 297 39.27 -21.66 -1.86
N CYS A 298 38.75 -22.51 -0.99
CA CYS A 298 39.43 -22.87 0.25
C CYS A 298 40.85 -23.39 -0.05
N PRO A 299 41.89 -22.89 0.65
CA PRO A 299 43.24 -23.40 0.51
C PRO A 299 43.31 -24.90 0.83
N PRO A 300 44.23 -25.65 0.22
CA PRO A 300 44.46 -27.04 0.61
C PRO A 300 44.81 -27.12 2.10
N ASP A 301 44.34 -28.18 2.75
CA ASP A 301 44.54 -28.46 4.18
C ASP A 301 43.87 -27.46 5.16
N ALA A 302 43.11 -26.46 4.67
CA ALA A 302 42.33 -25.55 5.52
C ALA A 302 40.86 -25.99 5.64
N ASP A 303 40.18 -25.54 6.71
CA ASP A 303 38.75 -25.79 6.92
C ASP A 303 37.90 -24.53 6.62
N CYS A 304 37.09 -24.61 5.56
CA CYS A 304 36.10 -23.60 5.17
C CYS A 304 34.66 -24.14 5.19
N SER A 305 34.35 -25.04 6.13
CA SER A 305 33.03 -25.67 6.27
C SER A 305 31.95 -24.70 6.75
N ALA A 306 32.36 -23.63 7.44
CA ALA A 306 31.49 -22.54 7.85
C ALA A 306 31.14 -21.62 6.67
N ARG A 307 29.95 -21.03 6.67
CA ARG A 307 29.62 -19.96 5.72
C ARG A 307 30.23 -18.66 6.22
N GLY A 308 30.76 -17.84 5.31
CA GLY A 308 31.36 -16.56 5.69
C GLY A 308 32.74 -16.69 6.33
N THR A 309 33.45 -17.79 6.07
CA THR A 309 34.87 -17.88 6.40
C THR A 309 35.61 -16.71 5.75
N THR A 310 36.35 -15.96 6.56
CA THR A 310 37.27 -14.91 6.13
C THR A 310 38.70 -15.42 6.26
N LEU A 311 39.67 -14.69 5.72
CA LEU A 311 41.08 -15.03 5.91
C LEU A 311 41.46 -15.14 7.41
N GLU A 312 40.91 -14.25 8.24
CA GLU A 312 41.14 -14.21 9.68
C GLU A 312 40.53 -15.41 10.42
N THR A 313 39.33 -15.82 9.99
CA THR A 313 38.55 -16.89 10.60
C THR A 313 38.73 -18.24 9.90
N LEU A 314 39.69 -18.33 8.98
CA LEU A 314 40.03 -19.56 8.26
C LEU A 314 40.33 -20.69 9.26
N GLY A 315 39.67 -21.83 9.12
CA GLY A 315 39.88 -22.96 10.04
C GLY A 315 41.23 -23.62 9.78
N VAL A 316 41.99 -23.89 10.86
CA VAL A 316 43.27 -24.61 10.78
C VAL A 316 43.07 -25.96 11.46
N PRO A 317 43.04 -27.07 10.70
CA PRO A 317 42.90 -28.41 11.27
C PRO A 317 44.05 -28.78 12.23
N PRO A 318 43.84 -29.74 13.14
CA PRO A 318 44.91 -30.28 13.99
C PRO A 318 46.10 -30.78 13.16
N GLY A 319 47.32 -30.57 13.67
CA GLY A 319 48.56 -30.93 12.97
C GLY A 319 49.04 -29.91 11.91
N PHE A 320 48.31 -28.82 11.70
CA PHE A 320 48.71 -27.72 10.82
C PHE A 320 48.82 -26.39 11.56
N TRP A 321 49.56 -25.45 10.99
CA TRP A 321 49.71 -24.10 11.51
C TRP A 321 49.85 -23.04 10.43
N ARG A 322 49.52 -21.79 10.77
CA ARG A 322 49.70 -20.62 9.92
C ARG A 322 50.51 -19.55 10.64
N ALA A 323 51.32 -18.79 9.90
CA ALA A 323 52.18 -17.75 10.48
C ALA A 323 51.39 -16.53 10.98
N SER A 324 50.24 -16.25 10.37
CA SER A 324 49.33 -15.16 10.74
C SER A 324 47.90 -15.51 10.34
N ASN A 325 46.93 -14.85 10.96
CA ASN A 325 45.53 -14.86 10.52
C ASN A 325 45.30 -14.13 9.18
N LEU A 326 46.33 -13.49 8.61
CA LEU A 326 46.29 -12.85 7.30
C LEU A 326 46.97 -13.67 6.19
N THR A 327 47.31 -14.94 6.45
CA THR A 327 47.98 -15.80 5.49
C THR A 327 47.18 -17.08 5.25
N THR A 328 47.09 -17.50 3.98
CA THR A 328 46.45 -18.76 3.56
C THR A 328 47.39 -19.96 3.58
N GLU A 329 48.69 -19.73 3.78
CA GLU A 329 49.70 -20.78 3.80
C GLU A 329 49.62 -21.54 5.13
N LEU A 330 49.26 -22.83 5.04
CA LEU A 330 49.30 -23.76 6.14
C LEU A 330 50.57 -24.62 6.03
N HIS A 331 51.24 -24.82 7.16
CA HIS A 331 52.41 -25.65 7.29
C HIS A 331 52.10 -26.84 8.19
N LYS A 332 52.55 -28.04 7.80
CA LYS A 332 52.46 -29.23 8.64
C LYS A 332 53.37 -29.08 9.86
N CYS A 333 52.88 -29.50 11.02
CA CYS A 333 53.69 -29.59 12.22
C CYS A 333 54.66 -30.78 12.13
N VAL A 334 55.82 -30.66 12.77
CA VAL A 334 56.87 -31.69 12.77
C VAL A 334 56.39 -32.97 13.47
N ALA A 335 55.55 -32.83 14.49
CA ALA A 335 54.77 -33.90 15.09
C ALA A 335 53.29 -33.45 15.16
N SER A 336 52.35 -34.34 14.85
CA SER A 336 50.93 -34.00 14.67
C SER A 336 50.22 -33.60 15.98
N ASP A 337 50.78 -33.99 17.12
CA ASP A 337 50.34 -33.68 18.48
C ASP A 337 50.83 -32.33 19.00
N HIS A 338 51.82 -31.71 18.34
CA HIS A 338 52.38 -30.42 18.76
C HIS A 338 51.48 -29.21 18.44
N CYS A 339 50.42 -29.40 17.65
CA CYS A 339 49.54 -28.33 17.19
C CYS A 339 48.07 -28.76 17.24
N SER A 340 47.30 -28.19 18.16
CA SER A 340 45.86 -28.50 18.29
C SER A 340 44.98 -27.92 17.18
N GLY A 341 45.56 -27.13 16.25
CA GLY A 341 44.81 -26.37 15.25
C GLY A 341 44.07 -25.17 15.87
N SER A 342 43.44 -24.35 15.03
CA SER A 342 42.49 -23.30 15.45
C SER A 342 41.12 -23.67 14.91
N GLY A 343 40.36 -24.42 15.72
CA GLY A 343 38.97 -24.75 15.42
C GLY A 343 38.02 -23.58 15.74
N PRO A 344 36.82 -23.56 15.14
CA PRO A 344 35.76 -22.65 15.57
C PRO A 344 35.24 -23.16 16.93
N VAL A 345 35.75 -22.60 18.02
CA VAL A 345 35.23 -22.68 19.40
C VAL A 345 34.55 -24.02 19.74
N ALA A 346 35.34 -25.08 19.94
CA ALA A 346 34.94 -26.18 20.81
C ALA A 346 35.79 -26.08 22.07
N GLU A 347 35.11 -26.12 23.22
CA GLU A 347 35.64 -26.06 24.59
C GLU A 347 37.12 -26.40 24.69
N VAL A 348 37.88 -25.50 25.35
CA VAL A 348 39.08 -25.87 26.07
C VAL A 348 38.66 -26.89 27.13
N SER A 349 38.47 -28.14 26.70
CA SER A 349 38.32 -29.28 27.57
C SER A 349 39.61 -29.33 28.35
N ARG A 350 39.47 -28.98 29.63
CA ARG A 350 40.43 -29.18 30.69
C ARG A 350 40.96 -30.60 30.59
N LEU A 351 42.04 -30.81 29.83
CA LEU A 351 42.94 -31.91 30.08
C LEU A 351 43.67 -31.56 31.37
N ARG A 352 43.00 -31.89 32.49
CA ARG A 352 43.65 -32.23 33.74
C ARG A 352 44.63 -33.37 33.42
N LEU A 353 45.91 -33.06 33.35
CA LEU A 353 46.92 -34.02 33.79
C LEU A 353 47.20 -33.72 35.25
N ALA A 354 46.89 -34.72 36.07
CA ALA A 354 46.97 -34.72 37.51
C ALA A 354 48.39 -34.33 37.96
N ALA A 355 48.47 -33.27 38.76
CA ALA A 355 49.62 -33.07 39.64
C ALA A 355 49.53 -34.12 40.76
N SER A 356 50.16 -35.27 40.54
CA SER A 356 50.51 -36.19 41.61
C SER A 356 51.89 -36.77 41.35
N GLY A 357 52.80 -36.59 42.31
CA GLY A 357 53.97 -37.42 42.45
C GLY A 357 55.17 -36.98 41.62
N SER A 358 56.17 -36.49 42.35
CA SER A 358 57.59 -36.76 42.09
C SER A 358 57.85 -38.01 41.25
N ASP A 359 58.40 -37.84 40.05
CA ASP A 359 59.62 -38.56 39.67
C ASP A 359 60.25 -37.91 38.42
N ASP A 360 61.56 -37.75 38.49
CA ASP A 360 62.41 -37.30 37.39
C ASP A 360 62.47 -38.40 36.33
N ARG A 361 61.75 -38.22 35.21
CA ARG A 361 62.08 -38.70 33.85
C ARG A 361 60.87 -38.52 32.94
N ILE A 362 60.76 -37.33 32.33
CA ILE A 362 60.00 -37.16 31.10
C ILE A 362 60.98 -36.82 30.00
N ASP A 363 60.88 -37.62 28.94
CA ASP A 363 61.78 -37.74 27.82
C ASP A 363 62.18 -36.42 27.18
N ALA A 364 63.47 -36.33 26.85
CA ALA A 364 64.13 -35.24 26.15
C ALA A 364 63.65 -35.02 24.70
N ALA A 365 62.54 -35.63 24.28
CA ALA A 365 61.90 -35.40 22.99
C ALA A 365 60.82 -34.29 23.02
N ALA A 366 60.36 -33.87 24.21
CA ALA A 366 59.34 -32.82 24.37
C ALA A 366 59.91 -31.39 24.47
N ARG A 367 61.21 -31.21 24.18
CA ARG A 367 61.96 -29.96 24.46
C ARG A 367 62.45 -29.18 23.25
N GLU A 368 61.90 -29.44 22.08
CA GLU A 368 62.05 -28.55 20.93
C GLU A 368 60.71 -27.87 20.62
N GLY A 369 60.44 -26.74 21.27
CA GLY A 369 59.31 -25.90 20.85
C GLY A 369 58.97 -24.67 21.69
N CYS A 370 58.90 -24.76 23.03
CA CYS A 370 58.22 -23.74 23.85
C CYS A 370 58.62 -23.72 25.34
N ASN A 371 58.58 -22.54 25.98
CA ASN A 371 58.73 -22.36 27.45
C ASN A 371 57.40 -22.57 28.20
N ALA A 372 57.46 -22.82 29.51
CA ALA A 372 56.29 -23.03 30.36
C ALA A 372 55.34 -21.82 30.35
N GLY A 373 54.09 -22.03 29.93
CA GLY A 373 53.03 -21.00 29.87
C GLY A 373 52.56 -20.61 28.46
N HIS A 374 53.17 -21.16 27.40
CA HIS A 374 52.82 -20.84 26.00
C HIS A 374 52.42 -22.09 25.20
N THR A 375 51.44 -21.96 24.29
CA THR A 375 51.04 -23.03 23.35
C THR A 375 50.94 -22.49 21.92
N GLY A 376 51.68 -23.10 20.99
CA GLY A 376 51.63 -22.79 19.56
C GLY A 376 52.87 -23.21 18.75
N PRO A 377 52.76 -23.38 17.42
CA PRO A 377 53.72 -24.06 16.53
C PRO A 377 55.08 -23.38 16.29
N ARG A 378 55.25 -22.13 16.75
CA ARG A 378 56.56 -21.53 17.07
C ARG A 378 56.31 -20.61 18.24
N CYS A 379 56.64 -21.02 19.47
CA CYS A 379 56.45 -20.15 20.60
C CYS A 379 57.02 -18.75 20.32
N GLU A 380 56.13 -17.79 20.44
CA GLU A 380 56.25 -16.44 19.93
C GLU A 380 57.51 -15.73 20.43
N TRP A 381 58.24 -15.22 19.44
CA TRP A 381 59.21 -14.12 19.46
C TRP A 381 60.32 -14.21 20.48
N CYS A 382 61.53 -14.51 19.97
CA CYS A 382 62.87 -14.30 20.51
C CYS A 382 62.98 -14.16 22.03
N LYS A 383 63.89 -14.91 22.67
CA LYS A 383 64.15 -14.92 24.13
C LYS A 383 64.26 -13.53 24.82
N SER A 384 64.48 -12.47 24.05
CA SER A 384 64.58 -11.07 24.43
C SER A 384 63.29 -10.32 24.04
N GLN A 385 62.68 -9.58 24.98
CA GLN A 385 61.53 -8.70 24.75
C GLN A 385 61.80 -7.57 23.74
N SER A 386 63.03 -7.45 23.25
CA SER A 386 63.49 -6.37 22.38
C SER A 386 64.16 -6.88 21.11
N GLY A 387 63.77 -8.05 20.56
CA GLY A 387 64.32 -8.59 19.30
C GLY A 387 63.25 -8.90 18.26
N TYR A 388 63.63 -8.89 16.97
CA TYR A 388 62.77 -9.28 15.85
C TYR A 388 63.44 -10.34 14.96
N PHE A 389 62.65 -11.14 14.24
CA PHE A 389 63.17 -12.19 13.37
C PHE A 389 63.47 -11.65 11.95
N ASP A 390 64.73 -11.77 11.52
CA ASP A 390 65.15 -11.39 10.18
C ASP A 390 65.20 -12.61 9.24
N ARG A 391 64.42 -12.55 8.15
CA ARG A 391 64.33 -13.62 7.13
C ARG A 391 65.60 -13.74 6.30
N ALA A 392 66.37 -12.67 6.14
CA ALA A 392 67.64 -12.67 5.40
C ALA A 392 68.75 -13.39 6.18
N GLN A 393 68.75 -13.24 7.51
CA GLN A 393 69.77 -13.83 8.39
C GLN A 393 69.33 -15.14 9.05
N ARG A 394 68.06 -15.56 8.86
CA ARG A 394 67.47 -16.77 9.47
C ARG A 394 67.68 -16.82 10.99
N GLY A 395 67.58 -15.69 11.69
CA GLY A 395 67.87 -15.58 13.12
C GLY A 395 67.16 -14.40 13.79
N CYS A 396 67.20 -14.38 15.13
CA CYS A 396 66.73 -13.26 15.95
C CYS A 396 67.79 -12.16 15.99
N VAL A 397 67.40 -10.93 15.69
CA VAL A 397 68.25 -9.73 15.75
C VAL A 397 67.69 -8.79 16.82
N ASP A 398 68.55 -8.24 17.67
CA ASP A 398 68.13 -7.27 18.69
C ASP A 398 67.70 -5.94 18.05
N CYS A 399 66.60 -5.38 18.54
CA CYS A 399 66.17 -4.03 18.21
C CYS A 399 67.27 -3.04 18.63
N PRO A 400 67.67 -2.10 17.77
CA PRO A 400 68.65 -1.09 18.13
C PRO A 400 68.13 -0.28 19.33
N VAL A 401 68.84 -0.36 20.46
CA VAL A 401 68.49 0.33 21.71
C VAL A 401 68.49 1.85 21.52
N ALA A 402 67.45 2.51 22.03
CA ALA A 402 67.20 3.95 21.89
C ALA A 402 68.26 4.86 22.58
N SER A 403 69.26 4.30 23.24
CA SER A 403 70.34 5.04 23.92
C SER A 403 71.26 5.80 22.97
N MET A 404 71.32 5.44 21.69
CA MET A 404 72.05 6.21 20.66
C MET A 404 71.31 7.46 20.16
N ARG A 405 70.04 7.70 20.53
CA ARG A 405 69.28 8.89 20.09
C ARG A 405 69.32 10.06 21.09
N LEU A 406 69.63 9.83 22.36
CA LEU A 406 69.67 10.88 23.40
C LEU A 406 70.82 11.88 23.20
N PHE A 407 72.00 11.42 22.78
CA PHE A 407 73.14 12.30 22.48
C PHE A 407 72.87 13.21 21.26
N ASN A 408 72.13 12.71 20.27
CA ASN A 408 71.78 13.48 19.08
C ASN A 408 70.68 14.52 19.36
N LEU A 409 69.74 14.23 20.25
CA LEU A 409 68.65 15.15 20.59
C LEU A 409 69.13 16.36 21.40
N ALA A 410 70.01 16.15 22.38
CA ALA A 410 70.62 17.25 23.13
C ALA A 410 71.50 18.13 22.24
N GLY A 411 72.25 17.53 21.30
CA GLY A 411 73.08 18.26 20.33
C GLY A 411 72.25 19.12 19.37
N VAL A 412 71.14 18.59 18.84
CA VAL A 412 70.26 19.33 17.93
C VAL A 412 69.49 20.43 18.67
N VAL A 413 69.02 20.19 19.90
CA VAL A 413 68.34 21.23 20.70
C VAL A 413 69.30 22.37 21.07
N LEU A 414 70.54 22.07 21.41
CA LEU A 414 71.57 23.10 21.67
C LEU A 414 71.94 23.87 20.40
N ALA A 415 72.02 23.21 19.23
CA ALA A 415 72.30 23.87 17.96
C ALA A 415 71.14 24.78 17.50
N VAL A 416 69.88 24.36 17.70
CA VAL A 416 68.70 25.18 17.40
C VAL A 416 68.57 26.35 18.37
N ALA A 417 68.87 26.15 19.65
CA ALA A 417 68.89 27.24 20.64
C ALA A 417 70.01 28.26 20.34
N ALA A 418 71.21 27.80 19.96
CA ALA A 418 72.32 28.67 19.60
C ALA A 418 72.06 29.49 18.33
N THR A 419 71.47 28.86 17.30
CA THR A 419 71.09 29.56 16.05
C THR A 419 69.92 30.53 16.28
N GLY A 420 68.94 30.19 17.12
CA GLY A 420 67.88 31.10 17.55
C GLY A 420 68.40 32.30 18.35
N ALA A 421 69.35 32.09 19.26
CA ALA A 421 69.98 33.16 20.02
C ALA A 421 70.81 34.11 19.14
N LEU A 422 71.54 33.57 18.15
CA LEU A 422 72.28 34.37 17.16
C LEU A 422 71.34 35.19 16.28
N PHE A 423 70.20 34.63 15.88
CA PHE A 423 69.18 35.34 15.10
C PHE A 423 68.50 36.45 15.91
N TYR A 424 68.20 36.20 17.19
CA TYR A 424 67.64 37.20 18.11
C TYR A 424 68.63 38.36 18.36
N LEU A 425 69.93 38.05 18.51
CA LEU A 425 70.98 39.06 18.63
C LEU A 425 71.19 39.87 17.34
N ALA A 426 71.00 39.25 16.17
CA ALA A 426 71.04 39.95 14.89
C ALA A 426 69.84 40.91 14.72
N ILE A 427 68.63 40.50 15.13
CA ILE A 427 67.43 41.36 15.07
C ILE A 427 67.54 42.53 16.06
N THR A 428 68.01 42.27 17.29
CA THR A 428 68.14 43.31 18.32
C THR A 428 69.25 44.32 18.01
N ARG A 429 70.34 43.92 17.35
CA ARG A 429 71.36 44.86 16.86
C ARG A 429 70.88 45.75 15.69
N VAL A 430 69.97 45.26 14.85
CA VAL A 430 69.36 46.07 13.77
C VAL A 430 68.34 47.08 14.31
N ALA A 431 67.74 46.82 15.48
CA ALA A 431 66.78 47.73 16.11
C ALA A 431 67.41 48.97 16.80
N ILE A 432 68.74 48.98 17.01
CA ILE A 432 69.46 50.07 17.71
C ILE A 432 69.98 51.14 16.74
N PHE A 433 70.16 50.83 15.45
CA PHE A 433 70.52 51.82 14.43
C PHE A 433 69.25 52.36 13.74
N GLY A 434 68.91 53.61 14.06
CA GLY A 434 67.62 54.24 13.77
C GLY A 434 67.16 54.26 12.29
N ARG A 435 65.85 54.52 12.14
CA ARG A 435 64.98 54.84 10.97
C ARG A 435 65.20 54.16 9.59
N ALA A 436 66.31 53.47 9.33
CA ALA A 436 66.54 52.64 8.14
C ALA A 436 66.34 51.13 8.39
N GLY A 437 66.37 50.67 9.65
CA GLY A 437 66.21 49.25 10.02
C GLY A 437 64.78 48.68 9.96
N ALA A 438 63.76 49.53 9.89
CA ALA A 438 62.36 49.08 9.91
C ALA A 438 61.90 48.42 8.59
N ARG A 439 62.47 48.81 7.43
CA ARG A 439 62.12 48.21 6.14
C ARG A 439 62.75 46.84 5.92
N THR A 440 63.93 46.59 6.51
CA THR A 440 64.62 45.31 6.44
C THR A 440 64.00 44.27 7.39
N ALA A 441 63.54 44.70 8.58
CA ALA A 441 62.81 43.84 9.50
C ALA A 441 61.49 43.31 8.91
N HIS A 442 60.75 44.16 8.16
CA HIS A 442 59.51 43.74 7.49
C HIS A 442 59.74 42.76 6.32
N ARG A 443 60.91 42.78 5.67
CA ARG A 443 61.24 41.80 4.61
C ARG A 443 61.61 40.42 5.19
N LEU A 444 62.21 40.37 6.38
CA LEU A 444 62.59 39.12 7.04
C LEU A 444 61.40 38.37 7.63
N THR A 445 60.42 39.06 8.22
CA THR A 445 59.16 38.44 8.69
C THR A 445 58.34 37.86 7.53
N HIS A 446 58.42 38.46 6.33
CA HIS A 446 57.74 37.94 5.15
C HIS A 446 58.36 36.65 4.57
N ILE A 447 59.64 36.38 4.86
CA ILE A 447 60.31 35.12 4.47
C ILE A 447 59.85 33.98 5.38
N GLU A 448 59.60 34.25 6.67
CA GLU A 448 59.09 33.27 7.63
C GLU A 448 57.72 32.71 7.22
N VAL A 449 56.85 33.57 6.67
CA VAL A 449 55.53 33.18 6.14
C VAL A 449 55.63 32.41 4.82
N ARG A 450 56.61 32.71 3.96
CA ARG A 450 56.77 32.04 2.65
C ARG A 450 57.42 30.66 2.73
N VAL A 451 58.28 30.42 3.72
CA VAL A 451 59.00 29.15 3.86
C VAL A 451 58.16 28.10 4.62
N GLY A 452 57.08 28.52 5.31
CA GLY A 452 56.16 27.62 5.99
C GLY A 452 56.84 26.84 7.10
N PHE A 453 57.70 27.50 7.88
CA PHE A 453 58.53 26.83 8.89
C PHE A 453 57.68 26.20 10.01
N GLN A 454 56.62 26.89 10.45
CA GLN A 454 55.64 26.38 11.42
C GLN A 454 54.94 25.08 10.97
N PRO A 455 54.31 25.00 9.78
CA PRO A 455 53.69 23.77 9.33
C PRO A 455 54.72 22.67 9.06
N LYS A 456 55.91 22.98 8.53
CA LYS A 456 56.96 21.98 8.29
C LYS A 456 57.56 21.43 9.58
N LEU A 457 57.76 22.26 10.59
CA LEU A 457 58.22 21.84 11.91
C LEU A 457 57.16 21.03 12.64
N LYS A 458 55.87 21.41 12.53
CA LYS A 458 54.76 20.59 13.03
C LYS A 458 54.69 19.24 12.33
N VAL A 459 54.83 19.18 11.00
CA VAL A 459 54.88 17.92 10.25
C VAL A 459 56.07 17.07 10.69
N LEU A 460 57.26 17.65 10.88
CA LEU A 460 58.45 16.94 11.38
C LEU A 460 58.26 16.42 12.82
N ILE A 461 57.68 17.22 13.71
CA ILE A 461 57.39 16.81 15.09
C ILE A 461 56.30 15.75 15.12
N SER A 462 55.26 15.85 14.28
CA SER A 462 54.22 14.83 14.15
C SER A 462 54.75 13.54 13.53
N PHE A 463 55.60 13.60 12.50
CA PHE A 463 56.29 12.43 11.94
C PHE A 463 57.19 11.79 12.99
N TYR A 464 57.89 12.58 13.80
CA TYR A 464 58.74 12.08 14.88
C TYR A 464 57.94 11.52 16.06
N GLN A 465 56.80 12.12 16.40
CA GLN A 465 55.87 11.58 17.40
C GLN A 465 55.29 10.25 16.92
N ILE A 466 54.86 10.15 15.66
CA ILE A 466 54.36 8.91 15.05
C ILE A 466 55.46 7.85 14.98
N ALA A 467 56.67 8.21 14.55
CA ALA A 467 57.82 7.30 14.52
C ALA A 467 58.35 6.93 15.93
N GLY A 468 58.02 7.72 16.95
CA GLY A 468 58.36 7.47 18.35
C GLY A 468 57.30 6.68 19.12
N THR A 469 56.03 6.73 18.70
CA THR A 469 54.91 5.97 19.29
C THR A 469 54.59 4.68 18.54
N LEU A 470 54.99 4.55 17.28
CA LEU A 470 55.04 3.26 16.59
C LEU A 470 56.19 2.42 17.16
N GLY A 471 55.92 1.72 18.26
CA GLY A 471 56.68 0.49 18.57
C GLY A 471 56.60 -0.45 17.36
N PRO A 472 57.57 -1.37 17.16
CA PRO A 472 57.55 -2.28 16.02
C PRO A 472 56.38 -3.25 16.20
N VAL A 473 55.21 -2.84 15.70
CA VAL A 473 53.99 -3.60 15.67
C VAL A 473 53.62 -3.66 14.19
N TYR A 474 54.00 -4.79 13.59
CA TYR A 474 53.78 -5.23 12.22
C TYR A 474 54.66 -4.57 11.14
N GLY A 475 55.41 -5.43 10.44
CA GLY A 475 56.27 -5.07 9.31
C GLY A 475 55.48 -4.54 8.12
N VAL A 476 55.37 -3.22 8.02
CA VAL A 476 54.90 -2.54 6.81
C VAL A 476 56.11 -2.04 6.02
N ARG A 477 56.29 -2.58 4.80
CA ARG A 477 57.11 -1.93 3.77
C ARG A 477 56.28 -0.82 3.14
N LEU A 478 56.74 0.43 3.22
CA LEU A 478 56.32 1.46 2.28
C LEU A 478 57.22 1.33 1.06
N HIS A 479 56.64 0.94 -0.07
CA HIS A 479 57.29 1.00 -1.37
C HIS A 479 57.38 2.47 -1.81
N GLU A 480 58.58 2.94 -2.11
CA GLU A 480 58.81 3.98 -3.13
C GLU A 480 59.08 3.31 -4.48
#